data_AF-X0SCS5-F1
#
_entry.id   AF-X0SCS5-F1
#
_cell.length_a   1.000
_cell.length_b   1.000
_cell.length_c   1.000
_cell.angle_alpha   90.00
_cell.angle_beta   90.00
_cell.angle_gamma   90.00
#
_symmetry.space_group_name_H-M   'P 1'
#
loop_
_entity.id
_entity.type
_entity.pdbx_description
1 polymer ?
#
loop_
_entity_poly.entity_id
_entity_poly.type
_entity_poly.pdbx_seq_one_letter_code
_entity_poly.pdbx_strand_id
1 'polypeptide(L)'
;MGELKKWRDEKWVRIGTDGSIKGECGTSKNKKNPDRCLPLKKAKSMTKEERAKTARKKKASGGRKQFIPNTKKGRVTKKYT
;
A
#
# COMPACT_ATOMS: atom_id res chain seq x y z
N MET A 1 -9.49 14.86 20.07
CA MET A 1 -9.64 14.18 18.77
C MET A 1 -9.14 12.74 18.89
N GLY A 2 -10.06 11.77 18.93
CA GLY A 2 -9.76 10.36 19.25
C GLY A 2 -8.96 9.61 18.19
N GLU A 3 -8.50 8.41 18.56
CA GLU A 3 -7.69 7.52 17.70
C GLU A 3 -8.36 7.17 16.37
N LEU A 4 -9.71 7.14 16.33
CA LEU A 4 -10.49 6.91 15.12
C LEU A 4 -10.27 7.99 14.05
N LYS A 5 -10.10 9.26 14.47
CA LYS A 5 -9.84 10.36 13.54
C LYS A 5 -8.42 10.26 12.98
N LYS A 6 -7.43 9.94 13.82
CA LYS A 6 -6.04 9.72 13.39
C LYS A 6 -5.97 8.63 12.33
N TRP A 7 -6.66 7.51 12.55
CA TRP A 7 -6.71 6.39 11.60
C TRP A 7 -7.34 6.77 10.26
N ARG A 8 -8.44 7.52 10.26
CA ARG A 8 -9.05 8.04 9.01
C ARG A 8 -8.14 9.04 8.28
N ASP A 9 -7.41 9.88 9.03
CA ASP A 9 -6.47 10.85 8.48
C ASP A 9 -5.22 10.20 7.83
N GLU A 10 -4.91 8.93 8.13
CA GLU A 10 -3.78 8.21 7.51
C GLU A 10 -3.97 7.99 5.99
N LYS A 11 -5.22 8.06 5.50
CA LYS A 11 -5.62 7.95 4.08
C LYS A 11 -4.85 6.86 3.33
N TRP A 12 -5.35 5.64 3.40
CA TRP A 12 -4.70 4.51 2.75
C TRP A 12 -4.91 4.54 1.25
N VAL A 13 -3.84 4.37 0.49
CA VAL A 13 -3.86 4.45 -0.97
C VAL A 13 -3.38 3.17 -1.64
N ARG A 14 -3.92 2.92 -2.83
CA ARG A 14 -3.56 1.79 -3.69
C ARG A 14 -2.36 2.13 -4.56
N ILE A 15 -1.36 1.25 -4.57
CA ILE A 15 -0.16 1.39 -5.38
C ILE A 15 -0.21 0.42 -6.57
N GLY A 16 -0.07 0.95 -7.78
CA GLY A 16 0.04 0.17 -9.00
C GLY A 16 1.40 -0.49 -9.19
N THR A 17 1.47 -1.49 -10.06
CA THR A 17 2.73 -2.15 -10.49
C THR A 17 3.69 -1.24 -11.26
N ASP A 18 3.16 -0.13 -11.77
CA ASP A 18 3.87 0.99 -12.38
C ASP A 18 4.37 2.03 -11.35
N GLY A 19 4.02 1.87 -10.07
CA GLY A 19 4.45 2.74 -8.97
C GLY A 19 3.55 3.95 -8.72
N SER A 20 2.53 4.19 -9.56
CA SER A 20 1.59 5.29 -9.35
C SER A 20 0.62 5.02 -8.22
N ILE A 21 0.14 6.11 -7.60
CA ILE A 21 -0.88 6.09 -6.56
C ILE A 21 -2.23 6.16 -7.27
N LYS A 22 -3.01 5.08 -7.22
CA LYS A 22 -4.23 4.88 -8.03
C LYS A 22 -5.53 5.17 -7.28
N GLY A 23 -5.48 5.99 -6.24
CA GLY A 23 -6.61 6.35 -5.38
C GLY A 23 -6.67 5.56 -4.07
N GLU A 24 -7.83 5.58 -3.43
CA GLU A 24 -8.06 5.00 -2.10
C GLU A 24 -7.90 3.47 -2.10
N CYS A 25 -7.38 2.95 -1.00
CA CYS A 25 -7.32 1.52 -0.76
C CYS A 25 -8.73 0.93 -0.61
N GLY A 26 -8.95 -0.30 -1.13
CA GLY A 26 -10.23 -1.01 -1.01
C GLY A 26 -11.18 -0.83 -2.19
N THR A 27 -10.90 0.09 -3.10
CA THR A 27 -11.74 0.36 -4.31
C THR A 27 -11.43 -0.54 -5.51
N SER A 28 -10.51 -1.50 -5.36
CA SER A 28 -10.11 -2.39 -6.47
C SER A 28 -11.23 -3.36 -6.84
N LYS A 29 -11.62 -3.36 -8.12
CA LYS A 29 -12.58 -4.34 -8.69
C LYS A 29 -12.07 -5.78 -8.60
N ASN A 30 -10.76 -5.99 -8.75
CA ASN A 30 -10.16 -7.32 -8.63
C ASN A 30 -9.75 -7.59 -7.17
N LYS A 31 -10.57 -8.39 -6.48
CA LYS A 31 -10.35 -8.82 -5.09
C LYS A 31 -9.52 -10.10 -4.98
N LYS A 32 -9.43 -10.92 -6.04
CA LYS A 32 -8.68 -12.19 -6.06
C LYS A 32 -7.16 -11.96 -6.05
N ASN A 33 -6.70 -10.90 -6.72
CA ASN A 33 -5.30 -10.48 -6.67
C ASN A 33 -5.23 -8.96 -6.42
N PRO A 34 -5.40 -8.51 -5.17
CA PRO A 34 -5.48 -7.10 -4.85
C PRO A 34 -4.12 -6.41 -5.02
N ASP A 35 -4.17 -5.12 -5.34
CA ASP A 35 -2.98 -4.26 -5.31
C ASP A 35 -2.48 -4.02 -3.87
N ARG A 36 -1.24 -3.53 -3.75
CA ARG A 36 -0.68 -3.19 -2.44
C ARG A 36 -1.29 -1.88 -1.94
N CYS A 37 -1.76 -1.86 -0.70
CA CYS A 37 -2.14 -0.63 -0.01
C CYS A 37 -1.05 -0.15 0.94
N LEU A 38 -0.86 1.17 1.03
CA LEU A 38 0.03 1.85 1.97
C LEU A 38 -0.61 3.14 2.49
N PRO A 39 -0.29 3.60 3.72
CA PRO A 39 -0.65 4.94 4.17
C PRO A 39 -0.11 6.00 3.21
N LEU A 40 -0.86 7.08 2.98
CA LEU A 40 -0.47 8.13 2.02
C LEU A 40 0.89 8.73 2.37
N LYS A 41 1.17 8.97 3.67
CA LYS A 41 2.46 9.47 4.16
C LYS A 41 3.61 8.55 3.74
N LYS A 42 3.42 7.23 3.85
CA LYS A 42 4.43 6.25 3.43
C LYS A 42 4.58 6.20 1.91
N ALA A 43 3.48 6.21 1.17
CA ALA A 43 3.52 6.20 -0.28
C ALA A 43 4.27 7.43 -0.84
N LYS A 44 4.08 8.60 -0.23
CA LYS A 44 4.80 9.84 -0.58
C LYS A 44 6.28 9.81 -0.19
N SER A 45 6.66 9.10 0.87
CA SER A 45 8.07 8.98 1.28
C SER A 45 8.90 8.06 0.40
N MET A 46 8.29 7.40 -0.60
CA MET A 46 8.94 6.40 -1.45
C MET A 46 9.00 6.87 -2.90
N THR A 47 10.07 6.50 -3.58
CA THR A 47 10.19 6.74 -5.03
C THR A 47 9.17 5.90 -5.80
N LYS A 48 8.91 6.29 -7.05
CA LYS A 48 8.00 5.55 -7.95
C LYS A 48 8.44 4.09 -8.11
N GLU A 49 9.75 3.86 -8.25
CA GLU A 49 10.32 2.52 -8.38
C GLU A 49 10.18 1.69 -7.11
N GLU A 50 10.42 2.29 -5.94
CA GLU A 50 10.24 1.59 -4.67
C GLU A 50 8.78 1.17 -4.48
N ARG A 51 7.84 2.06 -4.80
CA ARG A 51 6.40 1.78 -4.81
C ARG A 51 6.07 0.62 -5.75
N ALA A 52 6.55 0.67 -6.99
CA ALA A 52 6.37 -0.38 -7.99
C ALA A 52 6.88 -1.74 -7.50
N LYS A 53 8.08 -1.79 -6.90
CA LYS A 53 8.65 -3.02 -6.33
C LYS A 53 7.73 -3.64 -5.26
N THR A 54 7.09 -2.82 -4.41
CA THR A 54 6.16 -3.32 -3.39
C THR A 54 4.88 -3.92 -3.97
N ALA A 55 4.34 -3.29 -5.01
CA ALA A 55 3.14 -3.71 -5.69
C ALA A 55 3.38 -5.00 -6.49
N ARG A 56 4.49 -5.06 -7.23
CA ARG A 56 4.93 -6.27 -7.96
C ARG A 56 5.12 -7.45 -7.01
N LYS A 57 5.76 -7.24 -5.85
CA LYS A 57 5.92 -8.29 -4.83
C LYS A 57 4.59 -8.83 -4.32
N LYS A 58 3.56 -7.97 -4.15
CA LYS A 58 2.21 -8.43 -3.76
C LYS A 58 1.57 -9.24 -4.89
N LYS A 59 1.60 -8.72 -6.11
CA LYS A 59 0.99 -9.35 -7.29
C LYS A 59 1.62 -10.70 -7.65
N ALA A 60 2.93 -10.85 -7.42
CA ALA A 60 3.67 -12.07 -7.70
C ALA A 60 3.21 -13.29 -6.89
N SER A 61 2.54 -13.13 -5.74
CA SER A 61 1.97 -14.29 -5.05
C SER A 61 0.66 -14.80 -5.68
N GLY A 62 0.12 -14.07 -6.67
CA GLY A 62 -1.10 -14.47 -7.37
C GLY A 62 -2.31 -14.65 -6.45
N GLY A 63 -2.37 -13.94 -5.31
CA GLY A 63 -3.46 -14.10 -4.33
C GLY A 63 -3.36 -15.35 -3.45
N ARG A 64 -2.33 -16.20 -3.61
CA ARG A 64 -2.15 -17.44 -2.83
C ARG A 64 -1.82 -17.19 -1.35
N LYS A 65 -1.28 -16.01 -1.03
CA LYS A 65 -0.91 -15.60 0.33
C LYS A 65 -1.72 -14.39 0.77
N GLN A 66 -2.45 -14.52 1.87
CA GLN A 66 -3.18 -13.43 2.51
C GLN A 66 -2.22 -12.29 2.91
N PHE A 67 -1.14 -12.64 3.60
CA PHE A 67 -0.11 -11.70 4.06
C PHE A 67 1.20 -11.89 3.30
N ILE A 68 1.72 -10.79 2.76
CA ILE A 68 3.00 -10.77 2.05
C ILE A 68 3.81 -9.62 2.63
N PRO A 69 5.03 -9.89 3.12
CA PRO A 69 5.86 -8.85 3.70
C PRO A 69 6.14 -7.76 2.67
N ASN A 70 6.23 -6.52 3.14
CA ASN A 70 6.62 -5.43 2.27
C ASN A 70 8.11 -5.54 1.89
N THR A 71 8.56 -4.72 0.94
CA THR A 71 10.00 -4.49 0.76
C THR A 71 10.56 -3.76 1.98
N LYS A 72 11.88 -3.78 2.17
CA LYS A 72 12.54 -3.04 3.27
C LYS A 72 12.09 -1.58 3.33
N LYS A 73 12.02 -0.93 2.17
CA LYS A 73 11.59 0.47 2.02
C LYS A 73 10.08 0.65 2.17
N GLY A 74 9.28 -0.32 1.76
CA GLY A 74 7.82 -0.29 1.93
C GLY A 74 7.33 -0.57 3.34
N ARG A 75 8.17 -1.07 4.25
CA ARG A 75 7.76 -1.38 5.62
C ARG A 75 7.17 -0.13 6.29
N VAL A 76 5.93 -0.28 6.76
CA VAL A 76 5.20 0.76 7.49
C VAL A 76 5.68 0.71 8.94
N THR A 77 5.99 1.87 9.51
CA THR A 77 6.40 2.04 10.90
C THR A 77 5.57 3.15 11.53
N LYS A 78 5.58 3.28 12.86
CA LYS A 78 4.85 4.32 13.62
C LYS A 78 5.12 5.77 13.15
N LYS A 79 6.17 6.00 12.36
CA LYS A 79 6.45 7.31 11.74
C LYS A 79 5.44 7.69 10.65
N TYR A 80 4.78 6.69 10.04
CA TYR A 80 3.92 6.88 8.86
C TYR A 80 2.44 6.60 9.13
N THR A 81 2.11 6.22 10.36
CA THR A 81 0.77 5.92 10.89
C THR A 81 0.58 6.78 12.13
#